data_AF-A0A318J0J4-F1
#
_entry.id   AF-A0A318J0J4-F1
#
_cell.length_a   1.000
_cell.length_b   1.000
_cell.length_c   1.000
_cell.angle_alpha   90.00
_cell.angle_beta   90.00
_cell.angle_gamma   90.00
#
_symmetry.space_group_name_H-M   'P 1'
#
loop_
_entity.id
_entity.type
_entity.pdbx_description
1 polymer ?
#
loop_
_entity_poly.entity_id
_entity_poly.type
_entity_poly.pdbx_seq_one_letter_code
_entity_poly.pdbx_strand_id
1 'polypeptide(L)'
;MKKTIWFGLFGAIAFSILLVGCSTDNTVECPADYEGALVEEENGLLGTWELSAILAEKEVDLTKDDEQNPKKDIYAQYTDCEKDGEYTFGPGRTYKFAQGQHASNCSNKLKIEGSWKLSSDILGLIGNCSSQNLKIVFNEDKSEFSTTSNYNITDVNGATIQTDVKFTYTKVEATE
;
A
#
# COMPACT_ATOMS: atom_id res chain seq x y z
N MET A 1 -35.34 41.89 8.09
CA MET A 1 -35.41 42.80 6.93
C MET A 1 -34.09 42.70 6.17
N LYS A 2 -34.14 42.36 4.88
CA LYS A 2 -32.98 42.34 3.96
C LYS A 2 -32.48 43.76 3.71
N LYS A 3 -31.17 43.95 3.58
CA LYS A 3 -30.60 44.96 2.67
C LYS A 3 -29.39 44.38 1.95
N THR A 4 -29.66 43.93 0.73
CA THR A 4 -28.69 43.75 -0.35
C THR A 4 -28.26 45.14 -0.84
N ILE A 5 -26.97 45.36 -1.08
CA ILE A 5 -26.50 46.44 -1.96
C ILE A 5 -25.52 45.80 -2.94
N TRP A 6 -25.83 45.93 -4.23
CA TRP A 6 -25.10 45.41 -5.38
C TRP A 6 -24.84 46.56 -6.37
N PHE A 7 -23.87 46.33 -7.27
CA PHE A 7 -23.31 47.18 -8.33
C PHE A 7 -22.26 48.21 -7.87
N GLY A 8 -21.01 48.17 -8.34
CA GLY A 8 -20.54 48.02 -9.73
C GLY A 8 -20.20 49.43 -10.22
N LEU A 9 -18.99 49.79 -10.66
CA LEU A 9 -18.36 49.43 -11.92
C LEU A 9 -16.98 50.15 -12.02
N PHE A 10 -16.00 49.45 -12.61
CA PHE A 10 -14.95 49.91 -13.55
C PHE A 10 -13.76 50.77 -13.08
N GLY A 11 -12.55 50.26 -13.40
CA GLY A 11 -11.36 51.09 -13.54
C GLY A 11 -10.03 50.36 -13.73
N ALA A 12 -9.94 49.46 -14.73
CA ALA A 12 -8.77 49.09 -15.55
C ALA A 12 -7.36 48.79 -14.95
N ILE A 13 -6.56 48.04 -15.74
CA ILE A 13 -5.09 47.82 -15.69
C ILE A 13 -4.70 46.56 -14.90
N ALA A 14 -3.98 45.55 -15.41
CA ALA A 14 -3.32 45.32 -16.69
C ALA A 14 -3.37 43.82 -17.03
N PHE A 15 -3.62 43.55 -18.31
CA PHE A 15 -3.48 42.24 -18.94
C PHE A 15 -1.98 41.98 -19.14
N SER A 16 -1.33 41.35 -18.17
CA SER A 16 -0.01 40.73 -18.36
C SER A 16 -0.20 39.25 -18.57
N ILE A 17 -0.33 38.92 -19.84
CA ILE A 17 -0.27 37.60 -20.44
C ILE A 17 1.04 36.95 -20.00
N LEU A 18 0.97 35.99 -19.08
CA LEU A 18 1.93 34.89 -19.03
C LEU A 18 1.14 33.63 -19.36
N LEU A 19 1.20 33.30 -20.64
CA LEU A 19 0.85 31.99 -21.19
C LEU A 19 1.82 30.97 -20.57
N VAL A 20 1.46 30.41 -19.42
CA VAL A 20 1.88 29.06 -19.07
C VAL A 20 0.73 28.18 -19.53
N GLY A 21 0.96 27.46 -20.62
CA GLY A 21 -0.06 26.63 -21.27
C GLY A 21 -0.62 25.60 -20.29
N CYS A 22 -1.88 25.80 -19.89
CA CYS A 22 -2.72 24.68 -19.50
C CYS A 22 -2.99 23.87 -20.77
N SER A 23 -2.33 22.72 -20.93
CA SER A 23 -2.89 21.68 -21.78
C SER A 23 -4.21 21.27 -21.14
N THR A 24 -5.31 21.41 -21.88
CA THR A 24 -6.64 20.88 -21.54
C THR A 24 -6.70 19.35 -21.66
N ASP A 25 -5.56 18.67 -21.49
CA ASP A 25 -5.52 17.23 -21.52
C ASP A 25 -5.68 16.74 -20.08
N ASN A 26 -6.91 16.35 -19.73
CA ASN A 26 -7.22 15.75 -18.43
C ASN A 26 -6.81 14.26 -18.41
N THR A 27 -5.79 13.88 -19.19
CA THR A 27 -5.25 12.53 -19.21
C THR A 27 -4.45 12.33 -17.93
N VAL A 28 -4.91 11.41 -17.09
CA VAL A 28 -4.12 10.94 -15.96
C VAL A 28 -2.99 10.09 -16.54
N GLU A 29 -1.78 10.65 -16.60
CA GLU A 29 -0.59 9.90 -16.98
C GLU A 29 -0.22 8.92 -15.86
N CYS A 30 -0.56 7.65 -16.05
CA CYS A 30 -0.18 6.59 -15.13
C CYS A 30 1.31 6.23 -15.31
N PRO A 31 2.00 5.83 -14.23
CA PRO A 31 3.34 5.25 -14.36
C PRO A 31 3.33 4.09 -15.35
N ALA A 32 4.35 4.03 -16.20
CA ALA A 32 4.53 2.91 -17.11
C ALA A 32 4.82 1.61 -16.33
N ASP A 33 4.32 0.50 -16.85
CA ASP A 33 4.60 -0.82 -16.29
C ASP A 33 6.07 -1.21 -16.43
N TYR A 34 6.53 -2.09 -15.54
CA TYR A 34 7.80 -2.78 -15.72
C TYR A 34 7.65 -3.89 -16.75
N GLU A 35 8.50 -3.86 -17.77
CA GLU A 35 8.50 -4.83 -18.87
C GLU A 35 9.82 -5.62 -18.94
N GLY A 36 9.84 -6.67 -19.77
CA GLY A 36 11.03 -7.45 -20.09
C GLY A 36 11.16 -8.78 -19.33
N ALA A 37 12.22 -9.52 -19.64
CA ALA A 37 12.54 -10.76 -18.95
C ALA A 37 13.01 -10.51 -17.51
N LEU A 38 12.74 -11.47 -16.63
CA LEU A 38 13.24 -11.45 -15.27
C LEU A 38 14.76 -11.60 -15.25
N VAL A 39 15.41 -10.91 -14.31
CA VAL A 39 16.82 -11.14 -13.97
C VAL A 39 16.94 -12.17 -12.85
N GLU A 40 18.14 -12.69 -12.62
CA GLU A 40 18.39 -13.75 -11.63
C GLU A 40 17.93 -13.36 -10.21
N GLU A 41 18.15 -12.11 -9.82
CA GLU A 41 17.74 -11.55 -8.52
C GLU A 41 16.21 -11.62 -8.31
N GLU A 42 15.43 -11.52 -9.38
CA GLU A 42 13.97 -11.49 -9.34
C GLU A 42 13.38 -12.90 -9.15
N ASN A 43 14.08 -13.96 -9.57
CA ASN A 43 13.57 -15.34 -9.48
C ASN A 43 13.20 -15.76 -8.05
N GLY A 44 13.84 -15.17 -7.03
CA GLY A 44 13.54 -15.45 -5.63
C GLY A 44 12.10 -15.09 -5.24
N LEU A 45 11.54 -14.02 -5.81
CA LEU A 45 10.19 -13.54 -5.52
C LEU A 45 9.08 -14.31 -6.22
N LEU A 46 9.37 -15.11 -7.25
CA LEU A 46 8.34 -15.84 -7.97
C LEU A 46 7.52 -16.73 -7.04
N GLY A 47 6.20 -16.71 -7.22
CA GLY A 47 5.23 -17.48 -6.43
C GLY A 47 4.28 -16.60 -5.62
N THR A 48 3.57 -17.24 -4.71
CA THR A 48 2.61 -16.60 -3.79
C THR A 48 3.24 -16.44 -2.41
N TRP A 49 2.97 -15.30 -1.78
CA TRP A 49 3.47 -14.93 -0.47
C TRP A 49 2.33 -14.42 0.40
N GLU A 50 2.06 -15.11 1.49
CA GLU A 50 0.96 -14.82 2.41
C GLU A 50 1.45 -14.00 3.61
N LEU A 51 0.67 -13.01 4.01
CA LEU A 51 0.92 -12.21 5.20
C LEU A 51 0.84 -13.09 6.44
N SER A 52 1.97 -13.28 7.10
CA SER A 52 2.09 -14.17 8.26
C SER A 52 2.32 -13.42 9.58
N ALA A 53 2.81 -12.18 9.53
CA ALA A 53 3.01 -11.38 10.73
C ALA A 53 2.98 -9.86 10.45
N ILE A 54 2.55 -9.11 11.47
CA ILE A 54 2.59 -7.65 11.57
C ILE A 54 3.07 -7.30 12.97
N LEU A 55 4.25 -6.71 13.07
CA LEU A 55 4.87 -6.33 14.34
C LEU A 55 5.10 -4.82 14.37
N ALA A 56 4.50 -4.14 15.34
CA ALA A 56 4.78 -2.75 15.66
C ALA A 56 5.93 -2.66 16.68
N GLU A 57 6.81 -1.67 16.51
CA GLU A 57 7.88 -1.40 17.46
C GLU A 57 7.35 -0.96 18.84
N LYS A 58 6.32 -0.10 18.84
CA LYS A 58 5.55 0.34 20.01
C LYS A 58 4.28 -0.50 20.15
N GLU A 59 3.87 -0.72 21.39
CA GLU A 59 2.61 -1.41 21.67
C GLU A 59 1.42 -0.54 21.26
N VAL A 60 0.44 -1.17 20.61
CA VAL A 60 -0.79 -0.52 20.14
C VAL A 60 -1.97 -1.42 20.48
N ASP A 61 -3.08 -0.78 20.85
CA ASP A 61 -4.37 -1.44 21.09
C ASP A 61 -5.34 -1.09 19.96
N LEU A 62 -5.68 -2.09 19.15
CA LEU A 62 -6.58 -2.01 18.01
C LEU A 62 -7.95 -2.62 18.31
N THR A 63 -8.08 -3.35 19.41
CA THR A 63 -9.27 -4.14 19.73
C THR A 63 -10.31 -3.31 20.46
N LYS A 64 -11.57 -3.44 20.05
CA LYS A 64 -12.74 -2.84 20.72
C LYS A 64 -13.39 -3.85 21.64
N ASP A 65 -12.64 -4.32 22.63
CA ASP A 65 -13.06 -5.36 23.58
C ASP A 65 -13.24 -4.85 25.02
N ASP A 66 -13.19 -3.52 25.22
CA ASP A 66 -13.24 -2.83 26.52
C ASP A 66 -12.09 -3.22 27.48
N GLU A 67 -11.06 -3.89 26.98
CA GLU A 67 -9.83 -4.20 27.70
C GLU A 67 -8.69 -3.29 27.21
N GLN A 68 -7.81 -2.85 28.11
CA GLN A 68 -6.59 -2.13 27.71
C GLN A 68 -5.46 -3.15 27.55
N ASN A 69 -5.28 -3.66 26.35
CA ASN A 69 -4.37 -4.77 26.07
C ASN A 69 -3.41 -4.46 24.89
N PRO A 70 -2.68 -3.33 24.91
CA PRO A 70 -1.80 -2.95 23.81
C PRO A 70 -0.69 -4.00 23.62
N LYS A 71 -0.41 -4.36 22.35
CA LYS A 71 0.61 -5.36 21.99
C LYS A 71 1.48 -4.86 20.86
N LYS A 72 2.71 -5.37 20.80
CA LYS A 72 3.60 -5.21 19.64
C LYS A 72 3.18 -6.10 18.47
N ASP A 73 2.79 -7.34 18.77
CA ASP A 73 2.17 -8.23 17.80
C ASP A 73 0.74 -7.75 17.57
N ILE A 74 0.60 -6.85 16.59
CA ILE A 74 -0.69 -6.30 16.19
C ILE A 74 -1.39 -7.21 15.18
N TYR A 75 -0.67 -8.16 14.54
CA TYR A 75 -1.29 -9.18 13.69
C TYR A 75 -2.37 -9.96 14.44
N ALA A 76 -2.09 -10.37 15.68
CA ALA A 76 -3.05 -11.08 16.52
C ALA A 76 -4.38 -10.31 16.73
N GLN A 77 -4.37 -8.99 16.60
CA GLN A 77 -5.53 -8.11 16.82
C GLN A 77 -6.39 -7.92 15.55
N TYR A 78 -5.89 -8.28 14.37
CA TYR A 78 -6.63 -8.19 13.11
C TYR A 78 -7.61 -9.36 12.92
N THR A 79 -8.68 -9.10 12.17
CA THR A 79 -9.65 -10.13 11.76
C THR A 79 -9.06 -11.05 10.68
N ASP A 80 -9.68 -12.22 10.46
CA ASP A 80 -9.25 -13.16 9.42
C ASP A 80 -9.23 -12.50 8.03
N CYS A 81 -10.16 -11.60 7.74
CA CYS A 81 -10.23 -10.87 6.47
C CYS A 81 -9.04 -9.93 6.25
N GLU A 82 -8.55 -9.30 7.31
CA GLU A 82 -7.42 -8.37 7.23
C GLU A 82 -6.08 -9.11 7.18
N LYS A 83 -6.02 -10.28 7.83
CA LYS A 83 -4.88 -11.21 7.81
C LYS A 83 -4.72 -11.94 6.48
N ASP A 84 -5.82 -12.16 5.76
CA ASP A 84 -5.87 -12.83 4.45
C ASP A 84 -5.32 -11.94 3.32
N GLY A 85 -4.06 -11.49 3.46
CA GLY A 85 -3.33 -10.71 2.47
C GLY A 85 -2.30 -11.57 1.74
N GLU A 86 -2.27 -11.51 0.42
CA GLU A 86 -1.31 -12.24 -0.41
C GLU A 86 -0.72 -11.37 -1.52
N TYR A 87 0.57 -11.55 -1.80
CA TYR A 87 1.19 -11.15 -3.06
C TYR A 87 1.40 -12.38 -3.95
N THR A 88 1.12 -12.26 -5.24
CA THR A 88 1.54 -13.24 -6.26
C THR A 88 2.43 -12.55 -7.27
N PHE A 89 3.68 -13.01 -7.38
CA PHE A 89 4.64 -12.54 -8.37
C PHE A 89 4.81 -13.58 -9.48
N GLY A 90 4.38 -13.23 -10.68
CA GLY A 90 4.40 -14.09 -11.84
C GLY A 90 5.59 -13.82 -12.79
N PRO A 91 5.80 -14.72 -13.77
CA PRO A 91 6.73 -14.48 -14.86
C PRO A 91 6.34 -13.22 -15.65
N GLY A 92 7.32 -12.62 -16.33
CA GLY A 92 7.11 -11.41 -17.13
C GLY A 92 6.72 -10.19 -16.31
N ARG A 93 7.15 -10.15 -15.03
CA ARG A 93 6.92 -9.02 -14.11
C ARG A 93 5.47 -8.72 -13.79
N THR A 94 4.56 -9.68 -13.94
CA THR A 94 3.17 -9.53 -13.49
C THR A 94 3.05 -9.70 -11.97
N TYR A 95 2.31 -8.85 -11.28
CA TYR A 95 1.93 -9.11 -9.88
C TYR A 95 0.45 -8.90 -9.62
N LYS A 96 0.00 -9.55 -8.55
CA LYS A 96 -1.29 -9.35 -7.93
C LYS A 96 -1.10 -9.16 -6.43
N PHE A 97 -1.81 -8.22 -5.84
CA PHE A 97 -2.07 -8.17 -4.40
C PHE A 97 -3.55 -8.47 -4.16
N ALA A 98 -3.85 -9.35 -3.21
CA ALA A 98 -5.22 -9.67 -2.82
C ALA A 98 -5.36 -9.59 -1.29
N GLN A 99 -6.52 -9.12 -0.83
CA GLN A 99 -6.89 -9.15 0.59
C GLN A 99 -8.34 -9.65 0.76
N GLY A 100 -8.57 -10.53 1.73
CA GLY A 100 -9.90 -11.02 2.12
C GLY A 100 -10.57 -11.90 1.07
N GLN A 101 -9.79 -12.51 0.16
CA GLN A 101 -10.33 -13.34 -0.92
C GLN A 101 -10.74 -14.73 -0.45
N HIS A 102 -9.96 -15.32 0.46
CA HIS A 102 -10.07 -16.70 0.94
C HIS A 102 -10.78 -16.81 2.29
N ALA A 103 -10.64 -15.82 3.16
CA ALA A 103 -11.36 -15.75 4.42
C ALA A 103 -12.88 -15.60 4.21
N SER A 104 -13.65 -16.25 5.08
CA SER A 104 -15.12 -16.25 4.97
C SER A 104 -15.73 -14.90 5.38
N ASN A 105 -16.84 -14.52 4.74
CA ASN A 105 -17.65 -13.35 5.11
C ASN A 105 -16.94 -11.99 5.03
N CYS A 106 -15.86 -11.86 4.26
CA CYS A 106 -15.18 -10.58 4.03
C CYS A 106 -15.98 -9.69 3.07
N SER A 107 -16.38 -8.50 3.53
CA SER A 107 -17.09 -7.50 2.73
C SER A 107 -16.14 -6.59 1.94
N ASN A 108 -14.98 -6.28 2.50
CA ASN A 108 -14.01 -5.34 1.94
C ASN A 108 -12.86 -6.07 1.24
N LYS A 109 -13.19 -6.85 0.21
CA LYS A 109 -12.19 -7.58 -0.58
C LYS A 109 -11.40 -6.62 -1.45
N LEU A 110 -10.08 -6.73 -1.43
CA LEU A 110 -9.20 -5.94 -2.28
C LEU A 110 -8.50 -6.84 -3.30
N LYS A 111 -8.35 -6.33 -4.52
CA LYS A 111 -7.51 -6.92 -5.55
C LYS A 111 -6.85 -5.81 -6.36
N ILE A 112 -5.53 -5.84 -6.43
CA ILE A 112 -4.71 -4.94 -7.24
C ILE A 112 -3.88 -5.82 -8.17
N GLU A 113 -3.83 -5.45 -9.44
CA GLU A 113 -2.99 -6.10 -10.44
C GLU A 113 -2.08 -5.05 -11.08
N GLY A 114 -0.93 -5.49 -11.55
CA GLY A 114 0.01 -4.62 -12.24
C GLY A 114 1.36 -5.28 -12.49
N SER A 115 2.42 -4.48 -12.50
CA SER A 115 3.78 -4.95 -12.75
C SER A 115 4.74 -4.72 -11.57
N TRP A 116 5.74 -5.58 -11.44
CA TRP A 116 6.73 -5.52 -10.36
C TRP A 116 8.16 -5.58 -10.88
N LYS A 117 9.10 -5.09 -10.08
CA LYS A 117 10.53 -5.25 -10.33
C LYS A 117 11.28 -5.29 -9.02
N LEU A 118 12.25 -6.19 -8.90
CA LEU A 118 13.22 -6.18 -7.79
C LEU A 118 14.57 -5.69 -8.29
N SER A 119 15.17 -4.76 -7.55
CA SER A 119 16.55 -4.31 -7.78
C SER A 119 17.23 -4.20 -6.43
N SER A 120 18.25 -5.04 -6.19
CA SER A 120 18.88 -5.17 -4.87
C SER A 120 17.85 -5.55 -3.79
N ASP A 121 17.46 -4.62 -2.93
CA ASP A 121 16.49 -4.79 -1.85
C ASP A 121 15.22 -3.93 -2.03
N ILE A 122 15.05 -3.29 -3.18
CA ILE A 122 13.90 -2.43 -3.48
C ILE A 122 12.94 -3.15 -4.41
N LEU A 123 11.77 -3.51 -3.89
CA LEU A 123 10.63 -4.00 -4.64
C LEU A 123 9.79 -2.83 -5.14
N GLY A 124 9.85 -2.57 -6.44
CA GLY A 124 8.96 -1.64 -7.13
C GLY A 124 7.67 -2.32 -7.56
N LEU A 125 6.53 -1.66 -7.35
CA LEU A 125 5.20 -2.08 -7.77
C LEU A 125 4.52 -0.95 -8.54
N ILE A 126 4.01 -1.25 -9.73
CA ILE A 126 3.14 -0.36 -10.51
C ILE A 126 1.77 -0.98 -10.59
N GLY A 127 0.76 -0.31 -10.05
CA GLY A 127 -0.62 -0.80 -10.10
C GLY A 127 -1.60 0.29 -9.69
N ASN A 128 -2.84 0.19 -10.16
CA ASN A 128 -3.89 1.18 -9.87
C ASN A 128 -3.44 2.64 -10.14
N CYS A 129 -2.73 2.86 -11.27
CA CYS A 129 -2.17 4.16 -11.67
C CYS A 129 -1.22 4.79 -10.63
N SER A 130 -0.56 3.96 -9.81
CA SER A 130 0.37 4.39 -8.76
C SER A 130 1.65 3.58 -8.79
N SER A 131 2.74 4.18 -8.29
CA SER A 131 4.03 3.52 -8.09
C SER A 131 4.33 3.45 -6.60
N GLN A 132 4.77 2.28 -6.15
CA GLN A 132 5.23 2.04 -4.78
C GLN A 132 6.61 1.40 -4.81
N ASN A 133 7.49 1.83 -3.90
CA ASN A 133 8.80 1.21 -3.69
C ASN A 133 8.89 0.76 -2.24
N LEU A 134 9.08 -0.54 -2.05
CA LEU A 134 9.17 -1.18 -0.75
C LEU A 134 10.59 -1.70 -0.56
N LYS A 135 11.22 -1.32 0.55
CA LYS A 135 12.47 -1.96 0.94
C LYS A 135 12.12 -3.31 1.56
N ILE A 136 12.59 -4.40 0.95
CA ILE A 136 12.35 -5.76 1.43
C ILE A 136 13.62 -6.39 2.00
N VAL A 137 13.45 -7.26 2.98
CA VAL A 137 14.52 -8.06 3.57
C VAL A 137 14.07 -9.52 3.59
N PHE A 138 14.80 -10.37 2.87
CA PHE A 138 14.61 -11.82 2.93
C PHE A 138 15.22 -12.41 4.21
N ASN A 139 14.64 -13.50 4.70
CA ASN A 139 15.33 -14.37 5.65
C ASN A 139 16.42 -15.21 4.95
N GLU A 140 17.19 -15.99 5.72
CA GLU A 140 18.38 -16.69 5.22
C GLU A 140 18.08 -17.69 4.10
N ASP A 141 16.96 -18.39 4.17
CA ASP A 141 16.55 -19.40 3.19
C ASP A 141 15.61 -18.86 2.09
N LYS A 142 15.28 -17.56 2.14
CA LYS A 142 14.35 -16.88 1.23
C LYS A 142 12.94 -17.50 1.21
N SER A 143 12.52 -18.11 2.32
CA SER A 143 11.14 -18.55 2.52
C SER A 143 10.24 -17.42 3.04
N GLU A 144 10.82 -16.32 3.55
CA GLU A 144 10.11 -15.14 4.01
C GLU A 144 10.76 -13.87 3.48
N PHE A 145 9.95 -12.84 3.23
CA PHE A 145 10.43 -11.48 3.14
C PHE A 145 9.65 -10.56 4.06
N SER A 146 10.25 -9.45 4.42
CA SER A 146 9.60 -8.43 5.22
C SER A 146 9.82 -7.02 4.69
N THR A 147 8.85 -6.15 4.91
CA THR A 147 8.94 -4.72 4.66
C THR A 147 8.61 -3.95 5.93
N THR A 148 9.32 -2.86 6.18
CA THR A 148 9.09 -2.00 7.35
C THR A 148 8.79 -0.59 6.89
N SER A 149 7.72 -0.01 7.41
CA SER A 149 7.35 1.37 7.16
C SER A 149 6.90 2.04 8.47
N ASN A 150 7.05 3.36 8.54
CA ASN A 150 6.61 4.16 9.66
C ASN A 150 5.13 4.53 9.49
N TYR A 151 4.30 4.20 10.49
CA TYR A 151 2.87 4.49 10.48
C TYR A 151 2.47 5.37 11.66
N ASN A 152 1.45 6.20 11.42
CA ASN A 152 0.66 6.82 12.48
C ASN A 152 -0.58 5.94 12.69
N ILE A 153 -0.62 5.21 13.80
CA ILE A 153 -1.72 4.32 14.14
C ILE A 153 -2.56 4.99 15.21
N THR A 154 -3.86 5.12 14.98
CA THR A 154 -4.81 5.55 16.00
C THR A 154 -5.29 4.33 16.76
N ASP A 155 -4.99 4.26 18.05
CA ASP A 155 -5.45 3.20 18.93
C ASP A 155 -6.96 3.29 19.19
N VAL A 156 -7.53 2.28 19.85
CA VAL A 156 -8.96 2.22 20.17
C VAL A 156 -9.44 3.41 21.02
N ASN A 157 -8.56 4.02 21.81
CA ASN A 157 -8.84 5.16 22.68
C ASN A 157 -8.70 6.51 21.97
N GLY A 158 -8.32 6.52 20.69
CA GLY A 158 -8.11 7.72 19.89
C GLY A 158 -6.73 8.36 20.03
N ALA A 159 -5.79 7.71 20.73
CA ALA A 159 -4.40 8.15 20.78
C ALA A 159 -3.67 7.77 19.49
N THR A 160 -2.95 8.72 18.90
CA THR A 160 -2.11 8.44 17.71
C THR A 160 -0.70 8.10 18.13
N ILE A 161 -0.28 6.89 17.80
CA ILE A 161 1.06 6.35 18.06
C ILE A 161 1.82 6.28 16.73
N GLN A 162 2.91 7.02 16.63
CA GLN A 162 3.85 6.89 15.52
C GLN A 162 4.85 5.77 15.83
N THR A 163 4.88 4.73 15.00
CA THR A 163 5.72 3.54 15.19
C THR A 163 6.12 2.93 13.85
N ASP A 164 7.29 2.31 13.82
CA ASP A 164 7.63 1.41 12.71
C ASP A 164 6.81 0.13 12.82
N VAL A 165 6.34 -0.34 11.67
CA VAL A 165 5.56 -1.58 11.53
C VAL A 165 6.24 -2.45 10.48
N LYS A 166 6.61 -3.66 10.91
CA LYS A 166 7.17 -4.70 10.05
C LYS A 166 6.06 -5.65 9.63
N PHE A 167 5.86 -5.77 8.32
CA PHE A 167 5.02 -6.79 7.70
C PHE A 167 5.91 -7.93 7.22
N THR A 168 5.56 -9.17 7.53
CA THR A 168 6.28 -10.37 7.07
C THR A 168 5.36 -11.22 6.22
N TYR A 169 5.87 -11.63 5.07
CA TYR A 169 5.17 -12.49 4.12
C TYR A 169 5.96 -13.79 3.96
N THR A 170 5.27 -14.92 4.04
CA THR A 170 5.84 -16.26 3.92
C THR A 170 5.45 -16.86 2.59
N LYS A 171 6.40 -17.52 1.94
CA LYS A 171 6.18 -18.17 0.65
C LYS A 171 5.23 -19.34 0.82
N VAL A 172 4.22 -19.42 -0.04
CA VAL A 172 3.36 -20.59 -0.14
C VAL A 172 4.11 -21.65 -0.94
N GLU A 173 4.38 -22.78 -0.31
CA GLU A 173 4.95 -23.94 -0.98
C GLU A 173 4.01 -24.41 -2.09
N ALA A 174 4.56 -24.73 -3.26
CA ALA A 174 3.76 -25.31 -4.33
C ALA A 174 3.22 -26.67 -3.83
N THR A 175 1.91 -26.79 -3.74
CA THR A 175 1.28 -28.09 -3.50
C THR A 175 1.43 -28.92 -4.77
N GLU A 176 2.20 -30.01 -4.69
CA GLU A 176 2.34 -31.01 -5.76
C GLU A 176 1.02 -31.75 -6.06
#